data_AF-A0A812Q976-F1
#
_entry.id   AF-A0A812Q976-F1
#
_cell.length_a   1.000
_cell.length_b   1.000
_cell.length_c   1.000
_cell.angle_alpha   90.00
_cell.angle_beta   90.00
_cell.angle_gamma   90.00
#
_symmetry.space_group_name_H-M   'P 1'
#
loop_
_entity.id
_entity.type
_entity.pdbx_description
1 polymer ?
#
loop_
_entity_poly.entity_id
_entity_poly.type
_entity_poly.pdbx_seq_one_letter_code
_entity_poly.pdbx_strand_id
1 'polypeptide(L)'
;MYLGPVCKADKGSVKVCCKPGMTAQALRKQRELYNVFLANGDNGDAAEARNDGGKKALLAVTLLGISGFIIANYTRQTIWPSFLLSVPLKAWNLIHALSAMAFAGGVVTTTLLEWTLPNLKVQEQEQNSLLKWLWQVESLLVLPAVCTSLISGVAQSFHSYRSLRYAPRHVKSALHLMFLFGLWWIWADRGSQATLEAEVDLRTLHRRRIYNVVSCAFLVALYSIMILKPGYRP
;
A
#
# COMPACT_ATOMS: atom_id res chain seq x y z
N MET A 1 3.87 -13.34 -31.10
CA MET A 1 3.00 -12.67 -32.11
C MET A 1 3.63 -11.31 -32.39
N TYR A 2 4.26 -11.13 -33.56
CA TYR A 2 4.98 -9.89 -33.87
C TYR A 2 4.00 -8.85 -34.41
N LEU A 3 3.65 -7.86 -33.58
CA LEU A 3 3.00 -6.64 -34.06
C LEU A 3 4.07 -5.85 -34.84
N GLY A 4 3.76 -5.47 -36.08
CA GLY A 4 4.68 -4.68 -36.92
C GLY A 4 5.01 -3.32 -36.31
N PRO A 5 6.06 -2.64 -36.80
CA PRO A 5 6.50 -1.36 -36.26
C PRO A 5 5.38 -0.29 -36.37
N VAL A 6 5.10 0.38 -35.25
CA VAL A 6 4.19 1.53 -35.17
C VAL A 6 4.95 2.74 -35.70
N CYS A 7 4.45 3.34 -36.79
CA CYS A 7 5.01 4.59 -37.31
C CYS A 7 4.53 5.76 -36.46
N LYS A 8 5.45 6.63 -36.03
CA LYS A 8 5.12 7.86 -35.31
C LYS A 8 4.12 8.68 -36.13
N ALA A 9 3.03 9.08 -35.50
CA ALA A 9 2.00 9.90 -36.10
C ALA A 9 1.87 11.22 -35.31
N ASP A 10 1.66 12.31 -36.04
CA ASP A 10 1.36 13.61 -35.46
C ASP A 10 -0.06 13.62 -34.86
N LYS A 11 -0.14 14.14 -33.64
CA LYS A 11 -1.36 14.54 -32.92
C LYS A 11 -2.55 13.57 -33.03
N GLY A 12 -2.54 12.54 -32.17
CA GLY A 12 -3.77 11.85 -31.72
C GLY A 12 -4.36 10.80 -32.65
N SER A 13 -3.68 10.43 -33.74
CA SER A 13 -4.11 9.32 -34.61
C SER A 13 -3.02 8.26 -34.70
N VAL A 14 -3.33 6.98 -34.48
CA VAL A 14 -2.38 5.88 -34.68
C VAL A 14 -2.49 5.39 -36.12
N LYS A 15 -1.46 5.60 -36.94
CA LYS A 15 -1.38 5.03 -38.29
C LYS A 15 -0.66 3.68 -38.24
N VAL A 16 -1.38 2.62 -38.61
CA VAL A 16 -0.80 1.30 -38.81
C VAL A 16 -0.11 1.25 -40.18
N CYS A 17 1.21 1.19 -40.19
CA CYS A 17 2.00 1.07 -41.42
C CYS A 17 1.81 -0.32 -42.03
N CYS A 18 1.13 -0.40 -43.18
CA CYS A 18 1.02 -1.63 -43.95
C CYS A 18 2.33 -1.89 -44.69
N LYS A 19 2.92 -3.08 -44.53
CA LYS A 19 4.09 -3.46 -45.34
C LYS A 19 3.68 -3.66 -46.81
N PRO A 20 4.53 -3.28 -47.77
CA PRO A 20 4.32 -3.64 -49.18
C PRO A 20 4.20 -5.17 -49.31
N GLY A 21 3.18 -5.65 -50.03
CA GLY A 21 2.94 -7.09 -50.25
C GLY A 21 1.95 -7.75 -49.28
N MET A 22 1.31 -7.01 -48.38
CA MET A 22 0.24 -7.55 -47.53
C MET A 22 -1.03 -7.87 -48.32
N THR A 23 -1.56 -9.07 -48.17
CA THR A 23 -2.83 -9.47 -48.79
C THR A 23 -4.02 -8.81 -48.10
N ALA A 24 -5.12 -8.61 -48.83
CA ALA A 24 -6.34 -8.00 -48.29
C ALA A 24 -6.90 -8.74 -47.06
N GLN A 25 -6.69 -10.06 -46.99
CA GLN A 25 -7.09 -10.89 -45.85
C GLN A 25 -6.25 -10.62 -44.60
N ALA A 26 -4.93 -10.40 -44.75
CA ALA A 26 -4.04 -10.02 -43.65
C ALA A 26 -4.40 -8.63 -43.09
N LEU A 27 -4.76 -7.70 -43.98
CA LEU A 27 -5.26 -6.37 -43.64
C LEU A 27 -6.54 -6.41 -42.78
N ARG A 28 -7.51 -7.26 -43.16
CA ARG A 28 -8.76 -7.43 -42.39
C ARG A 28 -8.49 -7.99 -41.00
N LYS A 29 -7.67 -9.03 -40.89
CA LYS A 29 -7.33 -9.66 -39.60
C LYS A 29 -6.57 -8.72 -38.67
N GLN A 30 -5.69 -7.88 -39.21
CA GLN A 30 -4.98 -6.87 -38.43
C GLN A 30 -5.91 -5.77 -37.91
N ARG A 31 -6.90 -5.37 -38.72
CA ARG A 31 -7.92 -4.38 -38.31
C ARG A 31 -8.85 -4.93 -37.22
N GLU A 32 -9.24 -6.20 -37.32
CA GLU A 32 -10.03 -6.88 -36.27
C GLU A 32 -9.25 -6.95 -34.95
N LEU A 33 -7.98 -7.35 -34.99
CA LEU A 33 -7.13 -7.37 -33.78
C LEU A 33 -6.97 -5.98 -33.15
N TYR A 34 -6.83 -4.94 -33.97
CA TYR A 34 -6.75 -3.56 -33.49
C TYR A 34 -8.06 -3.08 -32.84
N ASN A 35 -9.20 -3.39 -33.45
CA ASN A 35 -10.52 -3.06 -32.90
C ASN A 35 -10.79 -3.81 -31.59
N VAL A 36 -10.38 -5.07 -31.47
CA VAL A 36 -10.47 -5.84 -30.21
C VAL A 36 -9.56 -5.23 -29.15
N PHE A 37 -8.36 -4.78 -29.52
CA PHE A 37 -7.43 -4.11 -28.60
C PHE A 37 -8.00 -2.78 -28.08
N LEU A 38 -8.57 -1.95 -28.95
CA LEU A 38 -9.23 -0.69 -28.55
C LEU A 38 -10.47 -0.94 -27.67
N ALA A 39 -11.31 -1.92 -28.04
CA ALA A 39 -12.49 -2.26 -27.25
C ALA A 39 -12.12 -2.83 -25.86
N ASN A 40 -10.97 -3.49 -25.72
CA ASN A 40 -10.48 -3.96 -24.44
C ASN A 40 -9.78 -2.86 -23.62
N GLY A 41 -9.18 -1.86 -24.27
CA GLY A 41 -8.58 -0.69 -23.62
C GLY A 41 -9.62 0.19 -22.91
N ASP A 42 -10.68 0.59 -23.61
CA ASP A 42 -11.74 1.45 -23.04
C ASP A 42 -12.48 0.78 -21.86
N ASN A 43 -12.64 -0.54 -21.90
CA ASN A 43 -13.26 -1.31 -20.81
C ASN A 43 -12.33 -1.51 -19.61
N GLY A 44 -11.00 -1.53 -19.83
CA GLY A 44 -9.99 -1.60 -18.78
C GLY A 44 -9.94 -0.32 -17.96
N ASP A 45 -9.86 0.83 -18.64
CA ASP A 45 -9.71 2.15 -18.01
C ASP A 45 -10.92 2.52 -17.15
N ALA A 46 -12.14 2.19 -17.60
CA ALA A 46 -13.38 2.45 -16.85
C ALA A 46 -13.56 1.51 -15.63
N ALA A 47 -13.10 0.26 -15.72
CA ALA A 47 -13.10 -0.68 -14.60
C ALA A 47 -12.05 -0.32 -13.55
N GLU A 48 -10.88 0.15 -14.00
CA GLU A 48 -9.76 0.56 -13.16
C GLU A 48 -10.07 1.86 -12.38
N ALA A 49 -10.68 2.86 -13.04
CA ALA A 49 -11.13 4.09 -12.38
C ALA A 49 -12.23 3.85 -11.31
N ARG A 50 -13.16 2.90 -11.55
CA ARG A 50 -14.15 2.49 -10.54
C ARG A 50 -13.51 1.78 -9.35
N ASN A 51 -12.49 0.97 -9.60
CA ASN A 51 -11.75 0.24 -8.57
C ASN A 51 -10.94 1.21 -7.69
N ASP A 52 -10.33 2.24 -8.29
CA ASP A 52 -9.56 3.25 -7.57
C ASP A 52 -10.45 4.14 -6.67
N GLY A 53 -11.66 4.47 -7.12
CA GLY A 53 -12.68 5.13 -6.28
C GLY A 53 -13.12 4.29 -5.08
N GLY A 54 -13.34 2.98 -5.29
CA GLY A 54 -13.72 2.03 -4.24
C GLY A 54 -12.63 1.85 -3.18
N LYS A 55 -11.36 1.75 -3.61
CA LYS A 55 -10.20 1.66 -2.70
C LYS A 55 -10.07 2.92 -1.83
N LYS A 56 -10.23 4.10 -2.42
CA LYS A 56 -10.20 5.39 -1.70
C LYS A 56 -11.32 5.50 -0.66
N ALA A 57 -12.54 5.10 -1.03
CA ALA A 57 -13.67 5.11 -0.11
C ALA A 57 -13.48 4.12 1.04
N LEU A 58 -13.06 2.88 0.75
CA LEU A 58 -12.81 1.87 1.77
C LEU A 58 -11.75 2.34 2.77
N LEU A 59 -10.65 2.89 2.27
CA LEU A 59 -9.52 3.32 3.07
C LEU A 59 -9.86 4.57 3.91
N ALA A 60 -10.66 5.50 3.37
CA ALA A 60 -11.20 6.62 4.14
C ALA A 60 -12.18 6.14 5.22
N VAL A 61 -13.08 5.20 4.90
CA VAL A 61 -14.00 4.61 5.88
C VAL A 61 -13.24 3.84 6.96
N THR A 62 -12.19 3.11 6.61
CA THR A 62 -11.33 2.41 7.58
C THR A 62 -10.60 3.40 8.47
N LEU A 63 -10.02 4.47 7.93
CA LEU A 63 -9.35 5.49 8.75
C LEU A 63 -10.32 6.23 9.66
N LEU A 64 -11.46 6.69 9.15
CA LEU A 64 -12.49 7.36 9.94
C LEU A 64 -13.08 6.42 10.99
N GLY A 65 -13.27 5.16 10.63
CA GLY A 65 -13.71 4.09 11.53
C GLY A 65 -12.71 3.87 12.66
N ILE A 66 -11.42 3.69 12.35
CA ILE A 66 -10.35 3.51 13.34
C ILE A 66 -10.18 4.77 14.20
N SER A 67 -10.22 5.96 13.60
CA SER A 67 -10.09 7.23 14.34
C SER A 67 -11.27 7.45 15.29
N GLY A 68 -12.48 7.31 14.77
CA GLY A 68 -13.71 7.42 15.55
C GLY A 68 -13.75 6.38 16.64
N PHE A 69 -13.28 5.17 16.37
CA PHE A 69 -13.15 4.10 17.35
C PHE A 69 -12.13 4.40 18.43
N ILE A 70 -10.94 4.90 18.09
CA ILE A 70 -9.93 5.31 19.09
C ILE A 70 -10.50 6.41 19.98
N ILE A 71 -11.11 7.44 19.41
CA ILE A 71 -11.74 8.57 20.14
C ILE A 71 -12.89 8.07 21.04
N ALA A 72 -13.75 7.22 20.50
CA ALA A 72 -14.84 6.58 21.22
C ALA A 72 -14.32 5.77 22.42
N ASN A 73 -13.22 5.05 22.26
CA ASN A 73 -12.61 4.27 23.33
C ASN A 73 -11.90 5.13 24.40
N TYR A 74 -11.42 6.31 24.05
CA TYR A 74 -10.91 7.29 25.02
C TYR A 74 -12.03 7.91 25.85
N THR A 75 -13.19 8.16 25.23
CA THR A 75 -14.29 8.93 25.83
C THR A 75 -15.32 8.05 26.53
N ARG A 76 -15.61 6.86 26.01
CA ARG A 76 -16.58 5.92 26.56
C ARG A 76 -15.91 4.58 26.90
N GLN A 77 -16.20 4.05 28.09
CA GLN A 77 -15.60 2.81 28.57
C GLN A 77 -16.09 1.55 27.84
N THR A 78 -17.17 1.64 27.07
CA THR A 78 -17.96 0.47 26.62
C THR A 78 -18.17 0.35 25.11
N ILE A 79 -17.53 1.17 24.26
CA ILE A 79 -17.69 1.07 22.80
C ILE A 79 -16.71 0.02 22.23
N TRP A 80 -16.78 -1.19 22.78
CA TRP A 80 -16.08 -2.34 22.21
C TRP A 80 -17.08 -3.35 21.65
N PRO A 81 -16.98 -3.72 20.38
CA PRO A 81 -17.82 -4.77 19.81
C PRO A 81 -17.68 -6.05 20.63
N SER A 82 -18.80 -6.60 21.08
CA SER A 82 -18.85 -7.81 21.91
C SER A 82 -18.18 -9.01 21.22
N PHE A 83 -18.19 -9.07 19.89
CA PHE A 83 -17.49 -10.12 19.13
C PHE A 83 -15.96 -10.07 19.27
N LEU A 84 -15.37 -8.92 19.57
CA LEU A 84 -13.91 -8.84 19.77
C LEU A 84 -13.51 -9.35 21.16
N LEU A 85 -14.44 -9.41 22.11
CA LEU A 85 -14.24 -10.01 23.44
C LEU A 85 -14.38 -11.54 23.42
N SER A 86 -15.06 -12.11 22.40
CA SER A 86 -15.21 -13.57 22.28
C SER A 86 -13.94 -14.25 21.76
N VAL A 87 -13.00 -13.49 21.18
CA VAL A 87 -11.72 -14.00 20.73
C VAL A 87 -10.75 -14.08 21.91
N PRO A 88 -10.12 -15.23 22.18
CA PRO A 88 -9.23 -15.39 23.33
C PRO A 88 -7.96 -14.53 23.20
N LEU A 89 -7.46 -14.01 24.33
CA LEU A 89 -6.26 -13.17 24.37
C LEU A 89 -5.04 -13.80 23.67
N LYS A 90 -4.87 -15.12 23.74
CA LYS A 90 -3.79 -15.84 23.03
C LYS A 90 -3.88 -15.66 21.51
N ALA A 91 -5.08 -15.67 20.94
CA ALA A 91 -5.28 -15.43 19.52
C ALA A 91 -4.97 -13.97 19.16
N TRP A 92 -5.40 -13.02 19.99
CA TRP A 92 -5.03 -11.61 19.81
C TRP A 92 -3.52 -11.37 19.89
N ASN A 93 -2.82 -12.07 20.79
CA ASN A 93 -1.36 -12.03 20.89
C ASN A 93 -0.69 -12.53 19.62
N LEU A 94 -1.16 -13.67 19.07
CA LEU A 94 -0.63 -14.21 17.83
C LEU A 94 -0.91 -13.27 16.64
N ILE A 95 -2.15 -12.80 16.48
CA ILE A 95 -2.54 -11.88 15.40
C ILE A 95 -1.70 -10.60 15.45
N HIS A 96 -1.53 -10.03 16.64
CA HIS A 96 -0.72 -8.83 16.81
C HIS A 96 0.74 -9.07 16.48
N ALA A 97 1.33 -10.16 16.96
CA ALA A 97 2.72 -10.50 16.68
C ALA A 97 2.96 -10.69 15.18
N LEU A 98 2.12 -11.48 14.51
CA LEU A 98 2.23 -11.73 13.06
C LEU A 98 2.04 -10.46 12.24
N SER A 99 1.03 -9.66 12.57
CA SER A 99 0.77 -8.39 11.85
C SER A 99 1.85 -7.35 12.11
N ALA A 100 2.38 -7.23 13.33
CA ALA A 100 3.50 -6.35 13.63
C ALA A 100 4.79 -6.79 12.92
N MET A 101 5.06 -8.09 12.86
CA MET A 101 6.20 -8.64 12.11
C MET A 101 6.06 -8.40 10.61
N ALA A 102 4.88 -8.68 10.02
CA ALA A 102 4.62 -8.42 8.61
C ALA A 102 4.72 -6.93 8.27
N PHE A 103 4.24 -6.06 9.15
CA PHE A 103 4.34 -4.61 9.01
C PHE A 103 5.81 -4.15 9.03
N ALA A 104 6.54 -4.41 10.12
CA ALA A 104 7.90 -3.94 10.28
C ALA A 104 8.86 -4.59 9.27
N GLY A 105 8.75 -5.91 9.09
CA GLY A 105 9.53 -6.67 8.12
C GLY A 105 9.23 -6.25 6.68
N GLY A 106 7.96 -5.98 6.36
CA GLY A 106 7.54 -5.47 5.06
C GLY A 106 8.22 -4.15 4.74
N VAL A 107 8.08 -3.14 5.60
CA VAL A 107 8.70 -1.81 5.40
C VAL A 107 10.21 -1.89 5.27
N VAL A 108 10.90 -2.67 6.10
CA VAL A 108 12.36 -2.83 6.01
C VAL A 108 12.78 -3.53 4.72
N THR A 109 12.10 -4.63 4.37
CA THR A 109 12.44 -5.42 3.18
C THR A 109 12.19 -4.63 1.90
N THR A 110 11.05 -3.94 1.78
CA THR A 110 10.75 -3.10 0.61
C THR A 110 11.73 -1.94 0.50
N THR A 111 12.12 -1.33 1.62
CA THR A 111 13.15 -0.30 1.64
C THR A 111 14.49 -0.83 1.12
N LEU A 112 14.94 -1.99 1.60
CA LEU A 112 16.21 -2.59 1.16
C LEU A 112 16.17 -3.00 -0.32
N LEU A 113 15.06 -3.59 -0.78
CA LEU A 113 14.90 -3.96 -2.19
C LEU A 113 14.90 -2.72 -3.08
N GLU A 114 14.22 -1.65 -2.71
CA GLU A 114 14.20 -0.41 -3.48
C GLU A 114 15.56 0.31 -3.53
N TRP A 115 16.40 0.13 -2.51
CA TRP A 115 17.76 0.65 -2.51
C TRP A 115 18.74 -0.22 -3.30
N THR A 116 18.51 -1.53 -3.37
CA THR A 116 19.41 -2.48 -4.05
C THR A 116 19.07 -2.68 -5.53
N LEU A 117 17.79 -2.70 -5.90
CA LEU A 117 17.30 -2.91 -7.27
C LEU A 117 17.98 -2.00 -8.32
N PRO A 118 18.16 -0.68 -8.08
CA PRO A 118 18.81 0.20 -9.05
C PRO A 118 20.29 -0.06 -9.30
N ASN A 119 20.94 -0.85 -8.44
CA ASN A 119 22.36 -1.20 -8.58
C ASN A 119 22.55 -2.55 -9.29
N LEU A 120 21.46 -3.28 -9.59
CA LEU A 120 21.55 -4.54 -10.31
C LEU A 120 21.81 -4.27 -11.80
N LYS A 121 22.69 -5.07 -12.41
CA LYS A 121 22.98 -5.00 -13.86
C LYS A 121 21.88 -5.72 -14.65
N VAL A 122 20.67 -5.16 -14.61
CA VAL A 122 19.48 -5.70 -15.28
C VAL A 122 19.01 -4.69 -16.33
N GLN A 123 18.29 -5.15 -17.35
CA GLN A 123 17.73 -4.25 -18.35
C GLN A 123 16.74 -3.27 -17.69
N GLU A 124 16.81 -1.99 -18.06
CA GLU A 124 16.02 -0.91 -17.45
C GLU A 124 14.51 -1.21 -17.41
N GLN A 125 13.98 -1.82 -18.48
CA GLN A 125 12.58 -2.22 -18.55
C GLN A 125 12.20 -3.26 -17.49
N GLU A 126 13.07 -4.24 -17.24
CA GLU A 126 12.85 -5.29 -16.23
C GLU A 126 13.00 -4.72 -14.82
N GLN A 127 13.97 -3.84 -14.60
CA GLN A 127 14.12 -3.11 -13.34
C GLN A 127 12.86 -2.29 -13.00
N ASN A 128 12.32 -1.56 -13.98
CA ASN A 128 11.10 -0.78 -13.80
C ASN A 128 9.90 -1.66 -13.48
N SER A 129 9.78 -2.82 -14.14
CA SER A 129 8.74 -3.81 -13.84
C SER A 129 8.84 -4.33 -12.40
N LEU A 130 10.05 -4.67 -11.94
CA LEU A 130 10.32 -5.15 -10.57
C LEU A 130 9.97 -4.10 -9.52
N LEU A 131 10.30 -2.83 -9.77
CA LEU A 131 9.95 -1.72 -8.87
C LEU A 131 8.43 -1.52 -8.80
N LYS A 132 7.72 -1.56 -9.92
CA LYS A 132 6.25 -1.46 -9.93
C LYS A 132 5.60 -2.61 -9.16
N TRP A 133 6.09 -3.83 -9.36
CA TRP A 133 5.65 -5.00 -8.60
C TRP A 133 5.93 -4.85 -7.10
N LEU A 134 7.13 -4.39 -6.73
CA LEU A 134 7.50 -4.16 -5.34
C LEU A 134 6.55 -3.18 -4.65
N TRP A 135 6.21 -2.07 -5.32
CA TRP A 135 5.29 -1.05 -4.78
C TRP A 135 3.86 -1.59 -4.63
N GLN A 136 3.41 -2.45 -5.56
CA GLN A 136 2.12 -3.14 -5.42
C GLN A 136 2.13 -4.09 -4.21
N VAL A 137 3.17 -4.91 -4.06
CA VAL A 137 3.30 -5.83 -2.92
C VAL A 137 3.35 -5.06 -1.61
N GLU A 138 4.07 -3.94 -1.55
CA GLU A 138 4.11 -3.07 -0.38
C GLU A 138 2.70 -2.63 0.03
N SER A 139 1.91 -2.12 -0.91
CA SER A 139 0.54 -1.67 -0.63
C SER A 139 -0.39 -2.79 -0.14
N LEU A 140 -0.24 -4.00 -0.69
CA LEU A 140 -1.03 -5.17 -0.31
C LEU A 140 -0.60 -5.78 1.02
N LEU A 141 0.65 -5.60 1.43
CA LEU A 141 1.20 -6.20 2.64
C LEU A 141 1.18 -5.23 3.82
N VAL A 142 1.75 -4.04 3.65
CA VAL A 142 2.03 -3.09 4.74
C VAL A 142 0.73 -2.54 5.31
N LEU A 143 -0.21 -2.11 4.48
CA LEU A 143 -1.43 -1.48 4.96
C LEU A 143 -2.34 -2.45 5.73
N PRO A 144 -2.66 -3.67 5.23
CA PRO A 144 -3.41 -4.64 6.02
C PRO A 144 -2.68 -5.05 7.30
N ALA A 145 -1.35 -5.16 7.26
CA ALA A 145 -0.55 -5.49 8.44
C ALA A 145 -0.63 -4.38 9.51
N VAL A 146 -0.50 -3.10 9.13
CA VAL A 146 -0.65 -1.96 10.06
C VAL A 146 -2.06 -1.92 10.65
N CYS A 147 -3.09 -2.06 9.82
CA CYS A 147 -4.48 -2.05 10.27
C CYS A 147 -4.76 -3.21 11.24
N THR A 148 -4.31 -4.42 10.92
CA THR A 148 -4.47 -5.60 11.78
C THR A 148 -3.70 -5.44 13.08
N SER A 149 -2.50 -4.85 13.03
CA SER A 149 -1.67 -4.60 14.21
C SER A 149 -2.29 -3.53 15.12
N LEU A 150 -2.88 -2.47 14.56
CA LEU A 150 -3.67 -1.48 15.29
C LEU A 150 -4.88 -2.11 15.98
N ILE A 151 -5.73 -2.82 15.23
CA ILE A 151 -6.95 -3.43 15.77
C ILE A 151 -6.61 -4.42 16.89
N SER A 152 -5.64 -5.30 16.65
CA SER A 152 -5.20 -6.28 17.65
C SER A 152 -4.52 -5.65 18.86
N GLY A 153 -3.74 -4.57 18.69
CA GLY A 153 -3.11 -3.85 19.80
C GLY A 153 -4.13 -3.14 20.69
N VAL A 154 -5.18 -2.57 20.08
CA VAL A 154 -6.30 -2.03 20.85
C VAL A 154 -7.06 -3.16 21.55
N ALA A 155 -7.35 -4.28 20.89
CA ALA A 155 -8.02 -5.45 21.50
C ALA A 155 -7.25 -6.00 22.72
N GLN A 156 -5.92 -6.14 22.62
CA GLN A 156 -5.06 -6.54 23.74
C GLN A 156 -5.12 -5.54 24.89
N SER A 157 -5.13 -4.24 24.57
CA SER A 157 -5.25 -3.17 25.56
C SER A 157 -6.58 -3.26 26.30
N PHE A 158 -7.67 -3.63 25.62
CA PHE A 158 -8.96 -3.88 26.25
C PHE A 158 -8.96 -5.11 27.16
N HIS A 159 -8.42 -6.24 26.70
CA HIS A 159 -8.31 -7.42 27.55
C HIS A 159 -7.48 -7.18 28.81
N SER A 160 -6.41 -6.39 28.71
CA SER A 160 -5.47 -6.18 29.81
C SER A 160 -5.88 -5.05 30.75
N TYR A 161 -6.48 -3.97 30.21
CA TYR A 161 -6.72 -2.73 30.96
C TYR A 161 -8.20 -2.30 30.97
N ARG A 162 -9.11 -3.10 30.39
CA ARG A 162 -10.56 -2.81 30.17
C ARG A 162 -10.87 -1.62 29.26
N SER A 163 -9.95 -0.67 29.10
CA SER A 163 -10.07 0.47 28.19
C SER A 163 -8.70 1.04 27.88
N LEU A 164 -8.56 1.62 26.69
CA LEU A 164 -7.37 2.37 26.30
C LEU A 164 -7.09 3.55 27.24
N ARG A 165 -8.11 4.11 27.91
CA ARG A 165 -7.94 5.17 28.93
C ARG A 165 -7.05 4.74 30.10
N TYR A 166 -7.13 3.47 30.50
CA TYR A 166 -6.36 2.93 31.63
C TYR A 166 -5.04 2.28 31.20
N ALA A 167 -4.79 2.17 29.90
CA ALA A 167 -3.54 1.63 29.40
C ALA A 167 -2.32 2.50 29.81
N PRO A 168 -1.14 1.87 30.00
CA PRO A 168 0.11 2.60 30.24
C PRO A 168 0.43 3.60 29.13
N ARG A 169 1.20 4.64 29.47
CA ARG A 169 1.56 5.72 28.52
C ARG A 169 2.25 5.17 27.27
N HIS A 170 3.19 4.24 27.40
CA HIS A 170 3.89 3.66 26.26
C HIS A 170 2.97 2.92 25.28
N VAL A 171 1.94 2.21 25.77
CA VAL A 171 0.94 1.53 24.92
C VAL A 171 0.12 2.55 24.13
N LYS A 172 -0.33 3.62 24.80
CA LYS A 172 -1.04 4.72 24.15
C LYS A 172 -0.17 5.38 23.09
N SER A 173 1.08 5.70 23.41
CA SER A 173 2.02 6.33 22.48
C SER A 173 2.31 5.44 21.27
N ALA A 174 2.49 4.14 21.48
CA ALA A 174 2.67 3.19 20.38
C ALA A 174 1.48 3.17 19.42
N LEU A 175 0.25 3.11 19.95
CA LEU A 175 -0.97 3.15 19.13
C LEU A 175 -1.13 4.46 18.35
N HIS A 176 -0.84 5.62 18.96
CA HIS A 176 -0.85 6.89 18.25
C HIS A 176 0.22 6.94 17.15
N LEU A 177 1.42 6.43 17.42
CA LEU A 177 2.50 6.41 16.45
C LEU A 177 2.17 5.49 15.27
N MET A 178 1.56 4.32 15.52
CA MET A 178 1.07 3.44 14.47
C MET A 178 -0.04 4.07 13.65
N PHE A 179 -0.94 4.82 14.28
CA PHE A 179 -1.98 5.56 13.58
C PHE A 179 -1.39 6.68 12.71
N LEU A 180 -0.44 7.46 13.25
CA LEU A 180 0.30 8.47 12.48
C LEU A 180 1.08 7.85 11.33
N PHE A 181 1.69 6.68 11.54
CA PHE A 181 2.31 5.92 10.45
C PHE A 181 1.30 5.56 9.37
N GLY A 182 0.11 5.06 9.74
CA GLY A 182 -0.95 4.76 8.77
C GLY A 182 -1.35 5.99 7.95
N LEU A 183 -1.52 7.15 8.59
CA LEU A 183 -1.80 8.41 7.89
C LEU A 183 -0.66 8.86 6.98
N TRP A 184 0.58 8.79 7.48
CA TRP A 184 1.78 9.09 6.71
C TRP A 184 1.87 8.20 5.47
N TRP A 185 1.69 6.89 5.65
CA TRP A 185 1.78 5.91 4.59
C TRP A 185 0.72 6.18 3.52
N ILE A 186 -0.52 6.46 3.90
CA ILE A 186 -1.61 6.79 2.96
C ILE A 186 -1.29 8.07 2.17
N TRP A 187 -0.70 9.07 2.83
CA TRP A 187 -0.26 10.29 2.15
C TRP A 187 0.89 10.02 1.17
N ALA A 188 1.90 9.26 1.60
CA ALA A 188 3.06 8.91 0.79
C ALA A 188 2.69 7.98 -0.39
N ASP A 189 1.86 6.97 -0.15
CA ASP A 189 1.40 5.95 -1.11
C ASP A 189 0.58 6.59 -2.24
N ARG A 190 -0.34 7.52 -1.91
CA ARG A 190 -1.06 8.31 -2.93
C ARG A 190 -0.13 9.10 -3.84
N GLY A 191 0.94 9.64 -3.26
CA GLY A 191 1.98 10.33 -4.03
C GLY A 191 2.73 9.40 -4.98
N SER A 192 2.98 8.15 -4.58
CA SER A 192 3.67 7.15 -5.41
C SER A 192 2.79 6.46 -6.44
N GLN A 193 1.52 6.19 -6.13
CA GLN A 193 0.59 5.53 -7.05
C GLN A 193 0.19 6.42 -8.24
N ALA A 194 0.03 7.73 -8.03
CA ALA A 194 -0.15 8.68 -9.14
C ALA A 194 1.04 8.71 -10.13
N THR A 195 2.20 8.19 -9.71
CA THR A 195 3.41 8.04 -10.55
C THR A 195 3.63 6.62 -11.07
N LEU A 196 2.86 5.61 -10.65
CA LEU A 196 2.93 4.23 -11.18
C LEU A 196 2.50 4.15 -12.65
N GLU A 197 1.60 5.05 -13.06
CA GLU A 197 1.13 5.21 -14.43
C GLU A 197 2.16 5.93 -15.32
N ALA A 198 3.14 6.61 -14.73
CA ALA A 198 4.23 7.26 -15.43
C ALA A 198 5.47 6.35 -15.53
N GLU A 199 6.40 6.73 -16.41
CA GLU A 199 7.73 6.13 -16.49
C GLU A 199 8.50 6.37 -15.18
N VAL A 200 9.26 5.38 -14.70
CA VAL A 200 10.00 5.47 -13.44
C VAL A 200 11.20 6.40 -13.62
N ASP A 201 11.00 7.68 -13.34
CA ASP A 201 12.06 8.69 -13.38
C ASP A 201 12.88 8.74 -12.07
N LEU A 202 14.10 9.25 -12.15
CA LEU A 202 15.04 9.45 -11.05
C LEU A 202 14.44 10.27 -9.90
N ARG A 203 13.60 11.26 -10.22
CA ARG A 203 12.88 12.07 -9.22
C ARG A 203 11.91 11.23 -8.40
N THR A 204 11.19 10.32 -9.05
CA THR A 204 10.24 9.40 -8.38
C THR A 204 10.98 8.47 -7.43
N LEU A 205 12.11 7.91 -7.89
CA LEU A 205 12.98 7.07 -7.05
C LEU A 205 13.52 7.84 -5.84
N HIS A 206 14.01 9.07 -6.03
CA HIS A 206 14.53 9.88 -4.92
C HIS A 206 13.44 10.17 -3.89
N ARG A 207 12.25 10.56 -4.33
CA ARG A 207 11.10 10.83 -3.45
C ARG A 207 10.69 9.59 -2.66
N ARG A 208 10.60 8.43 -3.31
CA ARG A 208 10.32 7.14 -2.65
C ARG A 208 11.36 6.78 -1.59
N ARG A 209 12.65 6.97 -1.87
CA ARG A 209 13.71 6.74 -0.88
C ARG A 209 13.53 7.60 0.37
N ILE A 210 13.17 8.87 0.21
CA ILE A 210 12.83 9.75 1.33
C ILE A 210 11.64 9.17 2.12
N TYR A 211 10.60 8.74 1.42
CA TYR A 211 9.42 8.15 2.06
C TYR A 211 9.76 6.90 2.88
N ASN A 212 10.60 6.02 2.35
CA ASN A 212 11.09 4.84 3.04
C ASN A 212 11.92 5.20 4.28
N VAL A 213 12.80 6.19 4.19
CA VAL A 213 13.59 6.67 5.35
C VAL A 213 12.67 7.16 6.46
N VAL A 214 11.65 7.95 6.14
CA VAL A 214 10.66 8.41 7.12
C VAL A 214 9.88 7.21 7.71
N SER A 215 9.47 6.25 6.88
CA SER A 215 8.81 5.02 7.33
C SER A 215 9.68 4.19 8.28
N CYS A 216 10.98 4.06 8.00
CA CYS A 216 11.92 3.42 8.91
C CYS A 216 12.10 4.21 10.23
N ALA A 217 12.10 5.54 10.18
CA ALA A 217 12.17 6.36 11.39
C ALA A 217 10.94 6.14 12.30
N PHE A 218 9.75 5.96 11.73
CA PHE A 218 8.56 5.55 12.49
C PHE A 218 8.76 4.20 13.19
N LEU A 219 9.33 3.20 12.50
CA LEU A 219 9.63 1.90 13.12
C LEU A 219 10.62 2.04 14.28
N VAL A 220 11.72 2.77 14.08
CA VAL A 220 12.72 3.01 15.14
C VAL A 220 12.06 3.68 16.35
N ALA A 221 11.24 4.70 16.13
CA ALA A 221 10.49 5.37 17.20
C ALA A 221 9.53 4.41 17.92
N LEU A 222 8.81 3.55 17.17
CA LEU A 222 7.88 2.56 17.74
C LEU A 222 8.61 1.55 18.62
N TYR A 223 9.71 0.97 18.13
CA TYR A 223 10.55 0.06 18.91
C TYR A 223 11.14 0.75 20.14
N SER A 224 11.59 1.99 20.00
CA SER A 224 12.14 2.78 21.12
C SER A 224 11.10 2.98 22.22
N ILE A 225 9.85 3.32 21.88
CA ILE A 225 8.75 3.45 22.86
C ILE A 225 8.48 2.12 23.57
N MET A 226 8.48 1.01 22.84
CA MET A 226 8.18 -0.31 23.40
C MET A 226 9.31 -0.86 24.29
N ILE A 227 10.57 -0.53 23.99
CA ILE A 227 11.74 -0.93 24.78
C ILE A 227 11.89 -0.04 26.02
N LEU A 228 11.90 1.28 25.83
CA LEU A 228 12.15 2.24 26.91
C LEU A 228 10.96 2.37 27.87
N LYS A 229 9.76 1.98 27.43
CA LYS A 229 8.50 2.01 28.20
C LYS A 229 8.34 3.32 28.99
N PRO A 230 8.37 4.49 28.33
CA PRO A 230 8.35 5.78 29.02
C PRO A 230 7.17 5.90 29.98
N GLY A 231 7.46 6.28 31.21
CA GLY A 231 6.47 6.43 32.28
C GLY A 231 6.09 5.14 33.01
N TYR A 232 6.76 4.02 32.77
CA TYR A 232 6.70 2.86 33.66
C TYR A 232 7.46 3.18 34.95
N ARG A 233 6.78 3.17 36.10
CA ARG A 233 7.42 3.13 37.42
C ARG A 233 7.34 1.67 37.90
N PRO A 234 8.46 1.06 38.29
CA PRO A 234 8.48 -0.32 38.78
C PRO A 234 7.61 -0.48 40.02
#